data_AF-A0A1J3HVZ6-F1
#
_entry.id   AF-A0A1J3HVZ6-F1
#
_cell.length_a   1.000
_cell.length_b   1.000
_cell.length_c   1.000
_cell.angle_alpha   90.00
_cell.angle_beta   90.00
_cell.angle_gamma   90.00
#
_symmetry.space_group_name_H-M   'P 1'
#
loop_
_entity.id
_entity.type
_entity.pdbx_description
1 polymer ?
#
loop_
_entity_poly.entity_id
_entity_poly.type
_entity_poly.pdbx_seq_one_letter_code
_entity_poly.pdbx_strand_id
1 'polypeptide(L)' 'FISMVCKAKKIKKPLVVAGCVPQGDQWIPELSEVSAVGVTQIDRIVEVVEETLKGHKVQLLHKKELPSLDLPKIRKNK' A
#
# COMPACT_ATOMS: atom_id res chain seq x y z
N PHE A 1 -11.69 7.33 -3.27
CA PHE A 1 -10.27 7.06 -2.99
C PHE A 1 -9.33 7.97 -3.81
N ILE A 2 -9.35 7.92 -5.15
CA ILE A 2 -8.47 8.74 -6.02
C ILE A 2 -8.54 10.25 -5.72
N SER A 3 -9.72 10.78 -5.41
CA SER A 3 -9.89 12.18 -5.01
C SER A 3 -9.03 12.58 -3.79
N MET A 4 -8.78 11.66 -2.85
CA MET A 4 -7.92 11.90 -1.69
C MET A 4 -6.44 11.89 -2.07
N VAL A 5 -6.05 10.96 -2.95
CA VAL A 5 -4.69 10.88 -3.50
C VAL A 5 -4.34 12.19 -4.21
N CYS A 6 -5.23 12.68 -5.07
CA CYS A 6 -5.04 13.97 -5.74
C CYS A 6 -4.93 15.14 -4.76
N LYS A 7 -5.77 15.18 -3.71
CA LYS A 7 -5.70 16.22 -2.68
C LYS A 7 -4.36 16.19 -1.92
N ALA A 8 -3.90 15.01 -1.52
CA ALA A 8 -2.62 14.84 -0.83
C ALA A 8 -1.42 15.23 -1.71
N LYS A 9 -1.45 14.88 -3.01
CA LYS A 9 -0.44 15.30 -3.99
C LYS A 9 -0.39 16.82 -4.15
N LYS A 10 -1.54 17.49 -4.21
CA LYS A 10 -1.62 18.96 -4.34
C LYS A 10 -0.94 19.70 -3.18
N ILE A 11 -1.08 19.18 -1.96
CA ILE A 11 -0.42 19.75 -0.77
C ILE A 11 1.00 19.22 -0.54
N LYS A 12 1.56 18.45 -1.49
CA LYS A 12 2.90 17.85 -1.42
C LYS A 12 3.14 17.03 -0.15
N LYS A 13 2.10 16.37 0.37
CA LYS A 13 2.23 15.49 1.53
C LYS A 13 2.86 14.17 1.11
N PRO A 14 3.88 13.65 1.81
CA PRO A 14 4.35 12.28 1.63
C PRO A 14 3.19 11.31 1.75
N LEU A 15 3.00 10.44 0.74
CA LEU A 15 1.82 9.60 0.61
C LEU A 15 2.21 8.16 0.27
N VAL A 16 1.67 7.22 1.05
CA VAL A 16 1.75 5.78 0.80
C VAL A 16 0.33 5.23 0.61
N VAL A 17 0.11 4.48 -0.46
CA VAL A 17 -1.13 3.75 -0.73
C VAL A 17 -0.92 2.27 -0.43
N ALA A 18 -1.54 1.76 0.64
CA ALA A 18 -1.47 0.35 1.00
C ALA A 18 -2.78 -0.38 0.69
N GLY A 19 -2.69 -1.62 0.19
CA GLY A 19 -3.84 -2.50 0.03
C GLY A 19 -3.90 -3.23 -1.31
N CYS A 20 -5.07 -3.77 -1.64
CA CYS A 20 -5.29 -4.49 -2.90
C CYS A 20 -5.48 -3.55 -4.09
N VAL A 21 -6.00 -2.33 -3.85
CA VAL A 21 -6.25 -1.32 -4.88
C VAL A 21 -5.02 -1.01 -5.74
N PRO A 22 -3.84 -0.66 -5.18
CA PRO A 22 -2.67 -0.41 -6.00
C PRO A 22 -2.17 -1.64 -6.78
N GLN A 23 -2.53 -2.87 -6.36
CA GLN A 23 -2.19 -4.10 -7.08
C GLN A 23 -3.17 -4.42 -8.21
N GLY A 24 -4.46 -4.15 -8.01
CA GLY A 24 -5.52 -4.38 -9.02
C GLY A 24 -5.58 -3.28 -10.08
N ASP A 25 -5.41 -2.03 -9.66
CA ASP A 25 -5.57 -0.84 -10.49
C ASP A 25 -4.24 -0.13 -10.76
N GLN A 26 -3.16 -0.91 -10.96
CA GLN A 26 -1.80 -0.40 -11.17
C GLN A 26 -1.66 0.58 -12.36
N TRP A 27 -2.60 0.56 -13.30
CA TRP A 27 -2.62 1.40 -14.49
C TRP A 27 -3.15 2.83 -14.25
N ILE A 28 -3.70 3.10 -13.05
CA ILE A 28 -4.17 4.44 -12.71
C ILE A 28 -2.94 5.38 -12.57
N PRO A 29 -2.84 6.45 -13.38
CA PRO A 29 -1.67 7.34 -13.37
C PRO A 29 -1.41 8.01 -12.01
N GLU A 30 -2.45 8.26 -11.22
CA GLU A 30 -2.30 8.82 -9.88
C GLU A 30 -1.57 7.87 -8.92
N LEU A 31 -1.70 6.56 -9.13
CA LEU A 31 -1.09 5.52 -8.30
C LEU A 31 0.36 5.20 -8.69
N SER A 32 0.72 5.38 -9.95
CA SER A 32 2.10 5.21 -10.41
C SER A 32 3.05 6.30 -9.91
N GLU A 33 2.50 7.40 -9.41
CA GLU A 33 3.22 8.61 -8.98
C GLU A 33 3.37 8.74 -7.46
N VAL A 34 2.94 7.74 -6.70
CA VAL A 34 2.98 7.73 -5.24
C VAL A 34 3.66 6.46 -4.75
N SER A 35 4.05 6.38 -3.49
CA SER A 35 4.54 5.12 -2.94
C SER A 35 3.38 4.16 -2.68
N ALA A 36 3.55 2.88 -2.95
CA ALA A 36 2.49 1.88 -2.83
C ALA A 36 2.98 0.54 -2.28
N VAL A 37 2.12 -0.10 -1.47
CA VAL A 37 2.37 -1.40 -0.84
C VAL A 37 1.18 -2.32 -1.06
N GLY A 38 1.44 -3.50 -1.62
CA GLY A 38 0.46 -4.56 -1.83
C GLY A 38 0.16 -5.33 -0.56
N VAL A 39 -0.97 -6.04 -0.54
CA VAL A 39 -1.44 -6.73 0.69
C VAL A 39 -0.48 -7.79 1.20
N THR A 40 0.27 -8.45 0.32
CA THR A 40 1.20 -9.54 0.65
C THR A 40 2.59 -9.04 1.05
N GLN A 41 2.85 -7.74 0.96
CA GLN A 41 4.15 -7.12 1.28
C GLN A 41 4.01 -6.04 2.37
N ILE A 42 2.90 -6.05 3.11
CA ILE A 42 2.59 -5.04 4.14
C ILE A 42 3.57 -5.08 5.33
N ASP A 43 4.26 -6.20 5.51
CA ASP A 43 5.36 -6.37 6.46
C ASP A 43 6.50 -5.36 6.23
N ARG A 44 6.70 -4.92 4.98
CA ARG A 44 7.74 -3.96 4.59
C ARG A 44 7.28 -2.50 4.64
N ILE A 45 6.16 -2.21 5.31
CA ILE A 45 5.60 -0.85 5.35
C ILE A 45 6.56 0.18 5.96
N VAL A 46 7.37 -0.23 6.94
CA VAL A 46 8.38 0.64 7.58
C VAL A 46 9.36 1.18 6.54
N GLU A 47 9.94 0.29 5.73
CA GLU A 47 10.87 0.64 4.65
C GLU A 47 10.22 1.61 3.66
N VAL A 48 8.98 1.34 3.25
CA VAL A 48 8.27 2.20 2.29
C VAL A 48 7.98 3.57 2.87
N VAL A 49 7.60 3.66 4.13
CA VAL A 49 7.35 4.94 4.81
C VAL A 49 8.65 5.74 4.92
N GLU A 50 9.75 5.12 5.34
CA GLU A 50 11.06 5.78 5.44
C GLU A 50 11.54 6.35 4.10
N GLU A 51 11.44 5.57 3.04
CA GLU A 51 11.82 6.02 1.69
C GLU A 51 10.90 7.13 1.18
N THR A 52 9.59 7.04 1.46
CA THR A 52 8.64 8.09 1.08
C THR A 52 8.90 9.40 1.81
N LEU A 53 9.33 9.35 3.08
CA LEU A 53 9.73 10.54 3.84
C LEU A 53 11.02 11.18 3.30
N LYS A 54 11.93 10.38 2.72
CA LYS A 54 13.12 10.87 2.01
C LYS A 54 12.80 11.46 0.63
N GLY A 55 11.55 11.36 0.19
CA GLY A 55 11.10 11.82 -1.13
C GLY A 55 11.26 10.77 -2.24
N HIS A 56 11.64 9.54 -1.90
CA HIS A 56 11.71 8.44 -2.86
C HIS A 56 10.33 7.82 -3.09
N LYS A 57 10.11 7.37 -4.32
CA LYS A 57 8.92 6.63 -4.70
C LYS A 57 9.21 5.13 -4.66
N VAL A 58 8.41 4.37 -3.92
CA VAL A 58 8.58 2.92 -3.78
C VAL A 58 7.31 2.18 -4.17
N GLN A 59 7.44 1.09 -4.95
CA GLN A 59 6.32 0.28 -5.44
C GLN A 59 6.55 -1.19 -5.07
N LEU A 60 5.89 -1.68 -4.03
CA LEU A 60 5.93 -3.08 -3.59
C LEU A 60 4.60 -3.77 -3.89
N LEU A 61 4.38 -4.16 -5.13
CA LEU A 61 3.10 -4.72 -5.58
C LEU A 61 3.14 -6.22 -5.95
N HIS A 62 4.32 -6.84 -5.89
CA HIS A 62 4.48 -8.25 -6.23
C HIS A 62 3.71 -9.14 -5.26
N LYS A 63 3.03 -10.15 -5.81
CA LYS A 63 2.40 -11.18 -4.99
C LYS A 63 3.48 -12.09 -4.41
N LYS A 64 3.50 -12.22 -3.09
CA LYS A 64 4.29 -13.18 -2.34
C LYS A 64 3.35 -14.18 -1.67
N GLU A 65 3.74 -15.44 -1.59
CA GLU A 65 3.04 -16.40 -0.73
C GLU A 65 3.20 -15.99 0.72
N LEU A 66 2.06 -15.83 1.40
CA LEU A 66 2.05 -15.56 2.84
C LEU A 66 2.12 -16.89 3.59
N PRO A 67 2.92 -16.99 4.66
CA PRO A 67 2.95 -18.18 5.48
C PRO A 67 1.56 -18.45 6.05
N SER A 68 1.19 -19.72 6.17
CA SER A 68 -0.01 -20.09 6.92
C SER A 68 0.11 -19.54 8.34
N LEU A 69 -0.95 -18.90 8.81
CA LEU A 69 -0.99 -18.42 10.18
C LEU A 69 -1.24 -19.59 11.16
N ASP A 70 -1.73 -20.75 10.69
CA ASP A 70 -2.17 -21.90 11.51
C ASP A 70 -3.04 -21.51 12.72
N LEU A 71 -3.65 -20.32 12.65
CA LEU A 71 -4.50 -19.78 13.70
C LEU A 71 -5.93 -20.30 13.48
N PRO A 72 -6.58 -20.84 14.52
CA PRO A 72 -7.98 -21.23 14.43
C PRO A 72 -8.82 -19.99 14.09
N LYS A 73 -9.75 -20.13 13.13
CA LYS A 73 -10.69 -19.06 12.80
C LYS A 73 -11.67 -18.88 13.96
N ILE A 74 -11.44 -17.90 14.82
CA ILE A 74 -12.32 -17.56 15.93
C ILE A 74 -13.38 -16.55 15.44
N ARG A 75 -14.66 -16.94 15.45
CA ARG A 75 -15.81 -16.02 15.27
C ARG A 75 -16.51 -15.84 16.62
N LYS A 76 -16.57 -14.60 17.12
CA LYS A 76 -17.24 -14.26 18.39
C LYS A 76 -18.64 -13.68 18.22
N ASN A 77 -19.14 -13.62 17.00
CA ASN A 77 -20.50 -13.14 16.75
C ASN A 77 -21.49 -14.27 17.01
N LYS A 78 -22.37 -14.07 18.00
CA LYS A 78 -23.66 -14.77 18.08
C LYS A 78 -24.67 -14.06 17.19
#